data_AF-A0A941Z992-F1
#
_entry.id   AF-A0A941Z992-F1
#
_cell.length_a   1.000
_cell.length_b   1.000
_cell.length_c   1.000
_cell.angle_alpha   90.00
_cell.angle_beta   90.00
_cell.angle_gamma   90.00
#
_symmetry.space_group_name_H-M   'P 1'
#
loop_
_entity.id
_entity.type
_entity.pdbx_description
1 polymer ?
#
loop_
_entity_poly.entity_id
_entity_poly.type
_entity_poly.pdbx_seq_one_letter_code
_entity_poly.pdbx_strand_id
1 'polypeptide(L)'
;MSSVADSPDQALPAVREIALTQPFAWLRRGWHDMHACFGASLLHGLVVAVGGLAVLTLTLHALPLMPGALTGFLLIGPVLCTGLYELSRRIAAGERPRLGHAIGAWRRGTRPLVALGMLLFAASTAWVLVSALLFKVFVAVPLDSPLRFLRYAVAGQGGWLFFLWLLAGGLGAALVFS
;
A
#
# COMPACT_ATOMS: atom_id res chain seq x y z
N MET A 1 -1.62 30.67 41.87
CA MET A 1 -1.83 29.28 41.41
C MET A 1 -2.87 29.32 40.31
N SER A 2 -2.41 29.46 39.07
CA SER A 2 -3.26 29.74 37.90
C SER A 2 -3.94 28.45 37.44
N SER A 3 -5.26 28.49 37.41
CA SER A 3 -6.16 27.49 36.84
C SER A 3 -5.70 27.06 35.44
N VAL A 4 -5.40 25.77 35.28
CA VAL A 4 -5.35 25.10 33.98
C VAL A 4 -6.78 25.09 33.48
N ALA A 5 -7.12 26.04 32.62
CA ALA A 5 -8.39 26.03 31.92
C ALA A 5 -8.44 24.78 31.03
N ASP A 6 -9.42 23.92 31.29
CA ASP A 6 -9.89 22.91 30.34
C ASP A 6 -10.10 23.58 28.98
N SER A 7 -9.33 23.15 27.99
CA SER A 7 -9.56 23.58 26.61
C SER A 7 -10.88 22.95 26.15
N PRO A 8 -11.87 23.76 25.73
CA PRO A 8 -13.19 23.25 25.38
C PRO A 8 -13.06 22.30 24.20
N ASP A 9 -13.66 21.13 24.34
CA ASP A 9 -14.12 20.23 23.27
C ASP A 9 -13.27 20.23 22.00
N GLN A 10 -12.34 19.27 21.92
CA GLN A 10 -11.87 18.76 20.63
C GLN A 10 -13.06 18.10 19.92
N ALA A 11 -13.95 18.92 19.35
CA ALA A 11 -15.04 18.47 18.51
C ALA A 11 -14.43 17.61 17.39
N LEU A 12 -14.77 16.33 17.38
CA LEU A 12 -14.33 15.40 16.35
C LEU A 12 -14.64 16.03 14.98
N PRO A 13 -13.70 16.01 14.02
CA PRO A 13 -13.91 16.62 12.72
C PRO A 13 -15.18 16.03 12.09
N ALA A 14 -16.09 16.91 11.68
CA ALA A 14 -17.36 16.49 11.09
C ALA A 14 -17.10 15.60 9.87
N VAL A 15 -17.71 14.41 9.86
CA VAL A 15 -17.68 13.50 8.71
C VAL A 15 -18.33 14.22 7.53
N ARG A 16 -17.56 14.47 6.47
CA ARG A 16 -18.13 15.04 5.24
C ARG A 16 -18.84 13.94 4.46
N GLU A 17 -20.11 14.14 4.20
CA GLU A 17 -20.83 13.35 3.21
C GLU A 17 -20.31 13.70 1.82
N ILE A 18 -19.95 12.67 1.06
CA ILE A 18 -19.34 12.80 -0.27
C ILE A 18 -20.27 12.17 -1.28
N ALA A 19 -20.63 12.90 -2.34
CA ALA A 19 -21.43 12.34 -3.42
C ALA A 19 -20.70 11.20 -4.13
N LEU A 20 -21.44 10.19 -4.60
CA LEU A 20 -20.90 9.06 -5.37
C LEU A 20 -20.19 9.47 -6.67
N THR A 21 -20.47 10.66 -7.20
CA THR A 21 -19.84 11.21 -8.40
C THR A 21 -18.50 11.90 -8.12
N GLN A 22 -18.16 12.11 -6.85
CA GLN A 22 -16.97 12.86 -6.47
C GLN A 22 -15.63 12.22 -6.91
N PRO A 23 -15.48 10.89 -7.03
CA PRO A 23 -14.30 10.27 -7.63
C PRO A 23 -13.99 10.77 -9.05
N PHE A 24 -15.01 10.99 -9.88
CA PHE A 24 -14.81 11.53 -11.24
C PHE A 24 -14.32 12.98 -11.21
N ALA A 25 -14.80 13.77 -10.26
CA ALA A 25 -14.34 15.14 -10.08
C ALA A 25 -12.94 15.23 -9.45
N TRP A 26 -12.49 14.23 -8.68
CA TRP A 26 -11.09 14.08 -8.27
C TRP A 26 -10.20 13.72 -9.46
N LEU A 27 -10.62 12.78 -10.30
CA LEU A 27 -9.89 12.40 -11.52
C LEU A 27 -9.71 13.58 -12.47
N ARG A 28 -10.77 14.36 -12.71
CA ARG A 28 -10.70 15.58 -13.53
C ARG A 28 -9.72 16.61 -12.96
N ARG A 29 -9.68 16.77 -11.64
CA ARG A 29 -8.73 17.66 -10.96
C ARG A 29 -7.30 17.14 -11.07
N GLY A 30 -7.08 15.85 -10.86
CA GLY A 30 -5.77 15.22 -11.05
C GLY A 30 -5.26 15.36 -12.48
N TRP A 31 -6.14 15.24 -13.48
CA TRP A 31 -5.79 15.49 -14.88
C TRP A 31 -5.36 16.93 -15.13
N HIS A 32 -6.09 17.90 -14.56
CA HIS A 32 -5.72 19.32 -14.63
C HIS A 32 -4.37 19.58 -13.96
N ASP A 33 -4.16 19.03 -12.76
CA ASP A 33 -2.89 19.16 -12.02
C ASP A 33 -1.72 18.58 -12.82
N MET A 34 -1.94 17.45 -13.50
CA MET A 34 -0.96 16.81 -14.37
C MET A 34 -0.58 17.71 -15.55
N HIS A 35 -1.55 18.34 -16.21
CA HIS A 35 -1.29 19.28 -17.29
C HIS A 35 -0.61 20.56 -16.82
N ALA A 36 -1.00 21.09 -15.66
CA ALA A 36 -0.38 22.27 -15.06
C ALA A 36 1.10 22.02 -14.66
N CYS A 37 1.46 20.77 -14.35
CA CYS A 37 2.80 20.36 -13.89
C CYS A 37 3.48 19.35 -14.80
N PHE A 38 3.28 19.43 -16.11
CA PHE A 38 3.59 18.33 -17.03
C PHE A 38 4.97 17.68 -16.82
N GLY A 39 6.04 18.47 -16.67
CA GLY A 39 7.39 17.91 -16.47
C GLY A 39 7.57 17.14 -15.16
N ALA A 40 6.98 17.61 -14.05
CA ALA A 40 7.10 16.94 -12.77
C ALA A 40 6.24 15.68 -12.68
N SER A 41 5.05 15.72 -13.26
CA SER A 41 4.16 14.58 -13.35
C SER A 41 4.68 13.52 -14.31
N LEU A 42 5.30 13.92 -15.43
CA LEU A 42 5.93 13.00 -16.37
C LEU A 42 7.12 12.26 -15.74
N LEU A 43 7.97 12.96 -14.96
CA LEU A 43 9.06 12.30 -14.24
C LEU A 43 8.53 11.25 -13.25
N HIS A 44 7.47 11.58 -12.49
CA HIS A 44 6.84 10.61 -11.59
C HIS A 44 6.30 9.40 -12.35
N GLY A 45 5.58 9.63 -13.45
CA GLY A 45 5.09 8.57 -14.33
C GLY A 45 6.22 7.70 -14.86
N LEU A 46 7.35 8.29 -15.26
CA LEU A 46 8.52 7.57 -15.73
C LEU A 46 9.16 6.70 -14.64
N VAL A 47 9.33 7.23 -13.43
CA VAL A 47 9.86 6.46 -12.29
C VAL A 47 8.96 5.25 -11.99
N VAL A 48 7.65 5.45 -11.95
CA VAL A 48 6.66 4.37 -11.73
C VAL A 48 6.71 3.35 -12.88
N ALA A 49 6.76 3.80 -14.13
CA ALA A 49 6.80 2.94 -15.30
C ALA A 49 8.09 2.10 -15.35
N VAL A 50 9.24 2.70 -15.06
CA VAL A 50 10.53 1.98 -14.99
C VAL A 50 10.51 0.96 -13.85
N GLY A 51 9.98 1.32 -12.68
CA GLY A 51 9.82 0.38 -11.57
C GLY A 51 8.90 -0.80 -11.92
N GLY A 52 7.75 -0.52 -12.54
CA GLY A 52 6.83 -1.56 -13.00
C GLY A 52 7.44 -2.47 -14.07
N LEU A 53 8.19 -1.90 -15.02
CA LEU A 53 8.91 -2.66 -16.04
C LEU A 53 10.01 -3.53 -15.43
N ALA A 54 10.72 -3.04 -14.41
CA ALA A 54 11.71 -3.82 -13.68
C ALA A 54 11.05 -5.02 -12.96
N VAL A 55 9.92 -4.80 -12.29
CA VAL A 55 9.14 -5.88 -11.65
C VAL A 55 8.65 -6.90 -12.68
N LEU A 56 8.14 -6.44 -13.83
CA LEU A 56 7.70 -7.31 -14.91
C LEU A 56 8.85 -8.14 -15.45
N THR A 57 9.98 -7.50 -15.76
CA THR A 57 11.17 -8.18 -16.27
C THR A 57 11.68 -9.22 -15.28
N LEU A 58 11.75 -8.88 -13.99
CA LEU A 58 12.18 -9.82 -12.94
C LEU A 58 11.21 -10.99 -12.81
N THR A 59 9.90 -10.73 -12.91
CA THR A 59 8.86 -11.76 -12.89
C THR A 59 8.98 -12.73 -14.07
N LEU A 60 9.29 -12.22 -15.26
CA LEU A 60 9.46 -13.05 -16.46
C LEU A 60 10.71 -13.94 -16.40
N HIS A 61 11.78 -13.49 -15.74
CA HIS A 61 13.03 -14.26 -15.61
C HIS A 61 13.07 -15.15 -14.37
N ALA A 62 12.37 -14.77 -13.30
CA ALA A 62 12.40 -15.44 -12.01
C ALA A 62 11.02 -15.35 -11.34
N LEU A 63 10.10 -16.21 -11.78
CA LEU A 63 8.74 -16.31 -11.23
C LEU A 63 8.70 -16.44 -9.70
N PRO A 64 9.63 -17.16 -9.02
CA PRO A 64 9.65 -17.21 -7.55
C PRO A 64 9.89 -15.86 -6.86
N LEU A 65 10.49 -14.88 -7.54
CA LEU A 65 10.74 -13.53 -7.01
C LEU A 65 9.54 -12.60 -7.17
N MET A 66 8.54 -12.97 -7.97
CA MET A 66 7.37 -12.13 -8.28
C MET A 66 6.65 -11.58 -7.04
N PRO A 67 6.37 -12.38 -5.98
CA PRO A 67 5.71 -11.86 -4.79
C PRO A 67 6.55 -10.80 -4.06
N GLY A 68 7.86 -11.02 -3.96
CA GLY A 68 8.78 -10.08 -3.33
C GLY A 68 8.95 -8.79 -4.14
N ALA A 69 9.07 -8.91 -5.46
CA ALA A 69 9.20 -7.78 -6.37
C ALA A 69 7.96 -6.86 -6.34
N LEU A 70 6.77 -7.46 -6.40
CA LEU A 70 5.50 -6.74 -6.25
C LEU A 70 5.41 -6.07 -4.87
N THR A 71 5.68 -6.80 -3.80
CA THR A 71 5.63 -6.27 -2.43
C THR A 71 6.57 -5.07 -2.26
N GLY A 72 7.82 -5.19 -2.72
CA GLY A 72 8.80 -4.10 -2.66
C GLY A 72 8.34 -2.87 -3.44
N PHE A 73 7.77 -3.05 -4.63
CA PHE A 73 7.21 -1.96 -5.42
C PHE A 73 6.03 -1.27 -4.72
N LEU A 74 5.10 -2.04 -4.14
CA LEU A 74 3.98 -1.48 -3.37
C LEU A 74 4.44 -0.70 -2.14
N LEU A 75 5.49 -1.15 -1.45
CA LEU A 75 6.04 -0.46 -0.27
C LEU A 75 6.63 0.92 -0.61
N ILE A 76 7.14 1.10 -1.83
CA ILE A 76 7.68 2.38 -2.31
C ILE A 76 6.56 3.32 -2.78
N GLY A 77 5.39 2.78 -3.15
CA GLY A 77 4.23 3.53 -3.65
C GLY A 77 3.84 4.75 -2.80
N PRO A 78 3.63 4.63 -1.48
CA PRO A 78 3.28 5.76 -0.62
C PRO A 78 4.29 6.91 -0.67
N VAL A 79 5.59 6.60 -0.75
CA VAL A 79 6.65 7.59 -0.86
C VAL A 79 6.55 8.34 -2.19
N LEU A 80 6.34 7.62 -3.30
CA LEU A 80 6.15 8.23 -4.62
C LEU A 80 4.93 9.16 -4.63
N CYS A 81 3.82 8.75 -4.01
CA CYS A 81 2.60 9.56 -3.90
C CYS A 81 2.81 10.90 -3.18
N THR A 82 3.70 10.97 -2.18
CA THR A 82 3.94 12.24 -1.46
C THR A 82 4.45 13.37 -2.35
N GLY A 83 5.20 13.04 -3.41
CA GLY A 83 5.70 14.04 -4.36
C GLY A 83 4.56 14.65 -5.17
N LEU A 84 3.62 13.82 -5.64
CA LEU A 84 2.41 14.26 -6.32
C LEU A 84 1.48 15.06 -5.39
N TYR A 85 1.33 14.61 -4.13
CA TYR A 85 0.50 15.31 -3.15
C TYR A 85 1.03 16.71 -2.83
N GLU A 86 2.35 16.88 -2.75
CA GLU A 86 2.93 18.22 -2.57
C GLU A 86 2.68 19.12 -3.78
N LEU A 87 2.73 18.57 -5.01
CA LEU A 87 2.43 19.33 -6.22
C LEU A 87 0.96 19.78 -6.23
N SER A 88 0.01 18.87 -5.99
CA SER A 88 -1.42 19.20 -5.92
C SER A 88 -1.74 20.18 -4.78
N ARG A 89 -1.09 20.05 -3.61
CA ARG A 89 -1.25 21.00 -2.50
C ARG A 89 -0.83 22.42 -2.90
N ARG A 90 0.26 22.56 -3.64
CA ARG A 90 0.76 23.86 -4.11
C ARG A 90 -0.13 24.48 -5.19
N ILE A 91 -0.63 23.67 -6.12
CA ILE A 91 -1.61 24.12 -7.11
C ILE A 91 -2.88 24.63 -6.41
N ALA A 92 -3.37 23.89 -5.41
CA ALA A 92 -4.52 24.31 -4.61
C ALA A 92 -4.26 25.60 -3.82
N ALA A 93 -3.01 25.88 -3.45
CA ALA A 93 -2.59 27.13 -2.80
C ALA A 93 -2.33 28.29 -3.80
N GLY A 94 -2.51 28.07 -5.12
CA GLY A 94 -2.22 29.07 -6.16
C GLY A 94 -0.73 29.31 -6.41
N GLU A 95 0.15 28.47 -5.87
CA GLU A 95 1.59 28.56 -6.09
C GLU A 95 1.99 27.99 -7.46
N ARG A 96 3.19 28.34 -7.96
CA ARG A 96 3.77 27.73 -9.17
C ARG A 96 4.53 26.44 -8.81
N PRO A 97 3.99 25.25 -9.08
CA PRO A 97 4.65 23.98 -8.80
C PRO A 97 5.92 23.81 -9.65
N ARG A 98 6.95 23.21 -9.05
CA ARG A 98 8.25 22.93 -9.68
C ARG A 98 8.76 21.57 -9.22
N LEU A 99 9.58 20.93 -10.06
CA LEU A 99 10.18 19.63 -9.77
C LEU A 99 10.93 19.59 -8.42
N GLY A 100 11.64 20.67 -8.09
CA GLY A 100 12.38 20.78 -6.83
C GLY A 100 11.50 20.70 -5.57
N HIS A 101 10.22 21.05 -5.67
CA HIS A 101 9.28 20.92 -4.55
C HIS A 101 8.89 19.47 -4.30
N ALA A 102 8.68 18.67 -5.36
CA ALA A 102 8.41 17.24 -5.23
C ALA A 102 9.62 16.48 -4.65
N ILE A 103 10.83 16.77 -5.16
CA ILE A 103 12.08 16.20 -4.61
C ILE A 103 12.29 16.65 -3.16
N GLY A 104 11.95 17.91 -2.86
CA GLY A 104 11.95 18.44 -1.50
C GLY A 104 10.99 17.70 -0.56
N ALA A 105 9.78 17.37 -1.03
CA ALA A 105 8.81 16.58 -0.27
C ALA A 105 9.33 15.16 -0.02
N TRP A 106 9.91 14.52 -1.02
CA TRP A 106 10.58 13.22 -0.87
C TRP A 106 11.74 13.20 0.11
N ARG A 107 12.35 14.36 0.42
CA ARG A 107 13.40 14.49 1.44
C ARG A 107 12.87 14.85 2.82
N ARG A 108 11.75 15.57 2.91
CA ARG A 108 11.21 16.13 4.17
C ARG A 108 10.11 15.27 4.80
N GLY A 109 9.19 14.74 3.98
CA GLY A 109 8.00 14.00 4.43
C GLY A 109 8.17 12.49 4.54
N THR A 110 9.36 11.97 4.24
CA THR A 110 9.61 10.53 4.08
C THR A 110 9.85 9.80 5.38
N ARG A 111 10.33 10.43 6.45
CA ARG A 111 10.78 9.67 7.64
C ARG A 111 9.69 8.78 8.26
N PRO A 112 8.46 9.26 8.54
CA PRO A 112 7.39 8.41 9.05
C PRO A 112 6.91 7.37 8.03
N LEU A 113 6.84 7.74 6.74
CA LEU A 113 6.42 6.82 5.68
C LEU A 113 7.44 5.72 5.40
N VAL A 114 8.73 6.04 5.46
CA VAL A 114 9.83 5.09 5.34
C VAL A 114 9.86 4.19 6.56
N ALA A 115 9.66 4.73 7.77
CA ALA A 115 9.56 3.92 8.99
C ALA A 115 8.36 2.96 8.91
N LEU A 116 7.20 3.43 8.46
CA LEU A 116 6.03 2.59 8.21
C LEU A 116 6.33 1.54 7.12
N GLY A 117 6.97 1.93 6.01
CA GLY A 117 7.37 1.02 4.95
C GLY A 117 8.33 -0.06 5.44
N MET A 118 9.32 0.30 6.26
CA MET A 118 10.24 -0.65 6.91
C MET A 118 9.50 -1.56 7.89
N LEU A 119 8.57 -1.02 8.68
CA LEU A 119 7.75 -1.80 9.60
C LEU A 119 6.89 -2.82 8.84
N LEU A 120 6.22 -2.39 7.77
CA LEU A 120 5.41 -3.24 6.90
C LEU A 120 6.27 -4.30 6.19
N PHE A 121 7.46 -3.93 5.73
CA PHE A 121 8.41 -4.86 5.15
C PHE A 121 8.85 -5.93 6.15
N ALA A 122 9.22 -5.51 7.37
CA ALA A 122 9.62 -6.41 8.44
C ALA A 122 8.46 -7.33 8.86
N ALA A 123 7.26 -6.79 9.03
CA ALA A 123 6.06 -7.56 9.34
C ALA A 123 5.73 -8.58 8.24
N SER A 124 5.81 -8.16 6.97
CA SER A 124 5.56 -9.05 5.82
C SER A 124 6.61 -10.16 5.74
N THR A 125 7.88 -9.83 5.96
CA THR A 125 8.98 -10.81 5.97
C THR A 125 8.84 -11.79 7.13
N ALA A 126 8.53 -11.30 8.33
CA ALA A 126 8.27 -12.13 9.49
C ALA A 126 7.08 -13.07 9.24
N TRP A 127 6.00 -12.56 8.63
CA TRP A 127 4.84 -13.36 8.24
C TRP A 127 5.20 -14.48 7.26
N VAL A 128 5.99 -14.16 6.21
CA VAL A 128 6.46 -15.15 5.23
C VAL A 128 7.34 -16.21 5.90
N LEU A 129 8.25 -15.82 6.78
CA LEU A 129 9.11 -16.75 7.52
C LEU A 129 8.29 -17.67 8.43
N VAL A 130 7.36 -17.11 9.21
CA VAL A 130 6.46 -17.90 10.07
C VAL A 130 5.63 -18.87 9.24
N SER A 131 5.08 -18.41 8.11
CA SER A 131 4.31 -19.26 7.18
C SER A 131 5.16 -20.38 6.59
N ALA A 132 6.41 -20.09 6.19
CA ALA A 132 7.32 -21.08 5.65
C ALA A 132 7.75 -22.11 6.70
N LEU A 133 7.99 -21.69 7.96
CA LEU A 133 8.26 -22.61 9.06
C LEU A 133 7.07 -23.51 9.36
N LEU A 134 5.86 -22.94 9.51
CA LEU A 134 4.64 -23.71 9.72
C LEU A 134 4.42 -24.71 8.59
N PHE A 135 4.58 -24.27 7.35
CA PHE A 135 4.46 -25.15 6.19
C PHE A 135 5.47 -26.30 6.24
N LYS A 136 6.75 -26.03 6.56
CA LYS A 136 7.78 -27.06 6.68
C LYS A 136 7.49 -28.07 7.81
N VAL A 137 6.87 -27.63 8.91
CA VAL A 137 6.55 -28.49 10.06
C VAL A 137 5.29 -29.32 9.81
N PHE A 138 4.26 -28.74 9.22
CA PHE A 138 2.94 -29.37 9.09
C PHE A 138 2.69 -30.04 7.73
N VAL A 139 3.45 -29.72 6.69
CA VAL A 139 3.26 -30.28 5.35
C VAL A 139 4.41 -31.24 5.03
N ALA A 140 4.12 -32.54 5.15
CA ALA A 140 5.08 -33.62 4.85
C ALA A 140 5.13 -34.02 3.36
N VAL A 141 4.34 -33.38 2.50
CA VAL A 141 4.21 -33.73 1.08
C VAL A 141 4.86 -32.64 0.22
N PRO A 142 5.73 -32.97 -0.75
CA PRO A 142 6.21 -31.98 -1.70
C PRO A 142 5.04 -31.44 -2.53
N LEU A 143 4.82 -30.13 -2.45
CA LEU A 143 3.80 -29.42 -3.22
C LEU A 143 4.48 -28.59 -4.30
N ASP A 144 4.66 -29.23 -5.44
CA ASP A 144 5.39 -28.76 -6.62
C ASP A 144 4.49 -28.07 -7.66
N SER A 145 3.20 -27.84 -7.34
CA SER A 145 2.28 -27.10 -8.19
C SER A 145 1.17 -26.39 -7.39
N PRO A 146 0.78 -25.14 -7.77
CA PRO A 146 -0.32 -24.41 -7.14
C PRO A 146 -1.65 -25.19 -7.14
N LEU A 147 -1.91 -25.95 -8.21
CA LEU A 147 -3.12 -26.75 -8.33
C LEU A 147 -3.10 -27.94 -7.36
N ARG A 148 -1.92 -28.51 -7.11
CA ARG A 148 -1.73 -29.61 -6.17
C ARG A 148 -1.82 -29.13 -4.72
N PHE A 149 -1.31 -27.91 -4.43
CA PHE A 149 -1.57 -27.23 -3.16
C PHE A 149 -3.06 -27.00 -2.94
N LEU A 150 -3.78 -26.47 -3.94
CA LEU A 150 -5.21 -26.22 -3.81
C LEU A 150 -5.99 -27.51 -3.57
N ARG A 151 -5.67 -28.59 -4.30
CA ARG A 151 -6.26 -29.92 -4.08
C ARG A 151 -5.94 -30.46 -2.69
N TYR A 152 -4.71 -30.29 -2.20
CA TYR A 152 -4.33 -30.72 -0.85
C TYR A 152 -5.03 -29.90 0.23
N ALA A 153 -5.14 -28.58 0.07
CA ALA A 153 -5.80 -27.68 1.00
C ALA A 153 -7.32 -27.95 1.08
N VAL A 154 -7.96 -28.24 -0.06
CA VAL A 154 -9.42 -28.46 -0.12
C VAL A 154 -9.81 -29.90 0.18
N ALA A 155 -9.10 -30.89 -0.38
CA ALA A 155 -9.47 -32.31 -0.27
C ALA A 155 -8.64 -33.10 0.75
N GLY A 156 -7.43 -32.64 1.11
CA GLY A 156 -6.49 -33.37 1.97
C GLY A 156 -6.51 -32.99 3.44
N GLN A 157 -6.87 -31.76 3.81
CA GLN A 157 -6.85 -31.27 5.20
C GLN A 157 -8.12 -31.56 6.03
N GLY A 158 -9.08 -32.31 5.46
CA GLY A 158 -10.41 -32.50 6.06
C GLY A 158 -11.24 -31.23 5.92
N GLY A 159 -12.33 -31.30 5.16
CA GLY A 159 -13.08 -30.11 4.67
C GLY A 159 -13.41 -29.05 5.73
N TRP A 160 -13.56 -29.43 7.01
CA TRP A 160 -13.87 -28.51 8.11
C TRP A 160 -12.73 -27.53 8.48
N LEU A 161 -11.46 -27.93 8.39
CA LEU A 161 -10.33 -27.07 8.79
C LEU A 161 -10.23 -25.82 7.90
N PHE A 162 -10.47 -25.98 6.60
CA PHE A 162 -10.50 -24.89 5.64
C PHE A 162 -11.58 -23.85 5.98
N PHE A 163 -12.81 -24.31 6.27
CA PHE A 163 -13.91 -23.40 6.64
C PHE A 163 -13.67 -22.71 7.98
N LEU A 164 -13.10 -23.42 8.97
CA LEU A 164 -12.76 -22.83 10.26
C LEU A 164 -11.71 -21.72 10.10
N TRP A 165 -10.70 -21.96 9.27
CA TRP A 165 -9.65 -20.98 8.98
C TRP A 165 -10.20 -19.76 8.22
N LEU A 166 -11.08 -20.00 7.24
CA LEU A 166 -11.78 -18.94 6.49
C LEU A 166 -12.65 -18.08 7.42
N LEU A 167 -13.40 -18.71 8.32
CA LEU A 167 -14.27 -18.03 9.30
C LEU A 167 -13.44 -17.19 10.27
N ALA A 168 -12.34 -17.75 10.80
CA ALA A 168 -11.42 -17.04 11.68
C ALA A 168 -10.79 -15.82 10.98
N GLY A 169 -10.37 -15.97 9.72
CA GLY A 169 -9.87 -14.86 8.91
C GLY A 169 -10.94 -13.78 8.67
N GLY A 170 -12.17 -14.20 8.36
CA GLY A 170 -13.31 -13.30 8.18
C GLY A 170 -13.68 -12.50 9.43
N LEU A 171 -13.71 -13.16 10.60
CA LEU A 171 -13.92 -12.52 11.90
C LEU A 171 -12.80 -11.53 12.24
N GLY A 172 -11.55 -11.90 11.99
CA GLY A 172 -10.40 -11.01 12.17
C GLY A 172 -10.51 -9.76 11.31
N ALA A 173 -10.91 -9.91 10.03
CA ALA A 173 -11.18 -8.76 9.17
C ALA A 173 -12.34 -7.90 9.70
N ALA A 174 -13.45 -8.51 10.11
CA ALA A 174 -14.60 -7.80 10.65
C ALA A 174 -14.25 -6.95 11.89
N LEU A 175 -13.42 -7.47 12.80
CA LEU A 175 -12.97 -6.75 14.00
C LEU A 175 -12.05 -5.56 13.67
N VAL A 176 -11.19 -5.71 12.67
CA VAL A 176 -10.29 -4.62 12.25
C VAL A 176 -11.05 -3.49 11.57
N PHE A 177 -12.17 -3.80 10.91
CA PHE A 177 -12.99 -2.83 10.16
C PHE A 177 -14.29 -2.41 10.87
N SER A 178 -14.55 -2.89 12.09
CA SER A 178 -15.63 -2.41 12.96
C SER A 178 -15.22 -1.15 13.70
#